data_AF-A0A8T0NRN1-F1
#
_entry.id   AF-A0A8T0NRN1-F1
#
_cell.length_a   1.000
_cell.length_b   1.000
_cell.length_c   1.000
_cell.angle_alpha   90.00
_cell.angle_beta   90.00
_cell.angle_gamma   90.00
#
_symmetry.space_group_name_H-M   'P 1'
#
loop_
_entity.id
_entity.type
_entity.pdbx_description
1 polymer ?
#
loop_
_entity_poly.entity_id
_entity_poly.type
_entity_poly.pdbx_seq_one_letter_code
_entity_poly.pdbx_strand_id
1 'polypeptide(L)'
;MEGQDLQEENDEIQMLNDLGLGEDISSDEFIKYFEQLPTKPAVDIYTKLDNEQLTALYERHARYRIRYLKLSQTDSMDKLNAELKQHNAMDLLEEDLSREFIAKMRYFKHFEEDGTLYWFFHPDLCRLEALDDYHRLVLRNHVGSDSEYANWDKYRKFFYSYETEQEYINYFEELSNKLKWMEGCVLIEETSLKFGKISTRGAYQAIKIATGFSKITGKLAYTGYYECVDNLSFDASWLNDLDGVYFEIWLRVTMQMSFRDALEEIYKLEMFPSRQQRMKYALDYDCSDMEMEFLTCTASVTSEVTEDKARELIAEAVKKIDRPKLYEHYIRKKIAIAQAIGLIPTALS
;
A
#
# COMPACT_ATOMS: atom_id res chain seq x y z
N MET A 1 36.82 19.49 4.27
CA MET A 1 35.68 18.58 4.04
C MET A 1 34.50 19.38 3.52
N GLU A 2 33.95 20.35 4.28
CA GLU A 2 32.77 21.14 3.83
C GLU A 2 32.83 21.73 2.41
N GLY A 3 33.99 22.22 1.93
CA GLY A 3 34.09 22.82 0.59
C GLY A 3 34.13 21.84 -0.59
N GLN A 4 34.50 20.57 -0.37
CA GLN A 4 34.48 19.53 -1.42
C GLN A 4 33.08 18.93 -1.53
N ASP A 5 32.42 18.70 -0.40
CA ASP A 5 31.07 18.15 -0.35
C ASP A 5 30.07 19.10 -1.04
N LEU A 6 30.18 20.42 -0.83
CA LEU A 6 29.36 21.44 -1.49
C LEU A 6 29.59 21.52 -3.02
N GLN A 7 30.80 21.23 -3.50
CA GLN A 7 31.09 21.23 -4.94
C GLN A 7 30.45 20.00 -5.60
N GLU A 8 30.62 18.83 -5.00
CA GLU A 8 30.01 17.59 -5.49
C GLU A 8 28.47 17.65 -5.50
N GLU A 9 27.85 18.36 -4.56
CA GLU A 9 26.40 18.63 -4.56
C GLU A 9 25.95 19.46 -5.76
N ASN A 10 26.68 20.51 -6.10
CA ASN A 10 26.35 21.39 -7.22
C ASN A 10 26.54 20.68 -8.56
N ASP A 11 27.58 19.82 -8.64
CA ASP A 11 27.85 19.01 -9.82
C ASP A 11 26.72 17.99 -10.06
N GLU A 12 26.17 17.37 -9.02
CA GLU A 12 25.04 16.43 -9.13
C GLU A 12 23.74 17.11 -9.59
N ILE A 13 23.41 18.27 -9.02
CA ILE A 13 22.24 19.06 -9.46
C ILE A 13 22.42 19.54 -10.90
N GLN A 14 23.64 19.95 -11.28
CA GLN A 14 23.94 20.31 -12.67
C GLN A 14 23.77 19.11 -13.60
N MET A 15 24.23 17.93 -13.21
CA MET A 15 24.02 16.70 -13.99
C MET A 15 22.53 16.40 -14.18
N LEU A 16 21.72 16.48 -13.12
CA LEU A 16 20.26 16.30 -13.24
C LEU A 16 19.63 17.34 -14.17
N ASN A 17 20.10 18.59 -14.11
CA ASN A 17 19.65 19.66 -15.01
C ASN A 17 20.02 19.36 -16.47
N ASP A 18 21.25 18.92 -16.74
CA ASP A 18 21.74 18.59 -18.07
C ASP A 18 21.01 17.38 -18.68
N LEU A 19 20.63 16.42 -17.83
CA LEU A 19 19.84 15.25 -18.22
C LEU A 19 18.33 15.52 -18.30
N GLY A 20 17.87 16.70 -17.86
CA GLY A 20 16.45 17.04 -17.78
C GLY A 20 15.67 16.16 -16.79
N LEU A 21 16.33 15.64 -15.76
CA LEU A 21 15.76 14.73 -14.76
C LEU A 21 15.22 15.51 -13.57
N GLY A 22 13.90 15.45 -13.40
CA GLY A 22 13.19 16.28 -12.44
C GLY A 22 13.22 17.75 -12.84
N GLU A 23 12.26 18.52 -12.35
CA GLU A 23 12.24 19.97 -12.48
C GLU A 23 13.01 20.56 -11.31
N ASP A 24 13.91 21.50 -11.60
CA ASP A 24 14.62 22.27 -10.58
C ASP A 24 13.71 23.41 -10.11
N ILE A 25 13.20 23.30 -8.88
CA ILE A 25 12.27 24.25 -8.27
C ILE A 25 13.05 25.02 -7.21
N SER A 26 13.03 26.35 -7.27
CA SER A 26 13.66 27.16 -6.22
C SER A 26 12.87 27.08 -4.91
N SER A 27 13.53 27.34 -3.77
CA SER A 27 12.83 27.40 -2.47
C SER A 27 11.71 28.44 -2.43
N ASP A 28 11.86 29.56 -3.15
CA ASP A 28 10.83 30.60 -3.23
C ASP A 28 9.61 30.14 -4.05
N GLU A 29 9.81 29.41 -5.13
CA GLU A 29 8.71 28.79 -5.89
C GLU A 29 8.04 27.68 -5.09
N PHE A 30 8.82 26.86 -4.39
CA PHE A 30 8.31 25.85 -3.48
C PHE A 30 7.37 26.45 -2.43
N ILE A 31 7.77 27.55 -1.76
CA ILE A 31 6.93 28.22 -0.78
C ILE A 31 5.60 28.66 -1.42
N LYS A 32 5.64 29.25 -2.62
CA LYS A 32 4.43 29.66 -3.34
C LYS A 32 3.53 28.49 -3.70
N TYR A 33 4.08 27.34 -4.08
CA TYR A 33 3.28 26.14 -4.34
C TYR A 33 2.69 25.58 -3.05
N PHE A 34 3.47 25.56 -1.96
CA PHE A 34 3.02 25.06 -0.67
C PHE A 34 1.87 25.90 -0.09
N GLU A 35 1.94 27.23 -0.21
CA GLU A 35 0.89 28.15 0.23
C GLU A 35 -0.44 28.01 -0.55
N GLN A 36 -0.42 27.41 -1.74
CA GLN A 36 -1.63 27.12 -2.51
C GLN A 36 -2.38 25.89 -2.00
N LEU A 37 -1.73 25.02 -1.23
CA LEU A 37 -2.32 23.76 -0.78
C LEU A 37 -3.31 23.98 0.38
N PRO A 38 -4.42 23.22 0.43
CA PRO A 38 -5.36 23.31 1.54
C PRO A 38 -4.73 22.86 2.86
N THR A 39 -5.17 23.50 3.95
CA THR A 39 -4.85 23.05 5.31
C THR A 39 -5.86 22.00 5.75
N LYS A 40 -5.39 20.91 6.37
CA LYS A 40 -6.28 19.89 6.94
C LYS A 40 -7.02 20.46 8.16
N PRO A 41 -8.36 20.36 8.22
CA PRO A 41 -9.09 20.68 9.45
C PRO A 41 -8.64 19.80 10.61
N ALA A 42 -8.51 20.40 11.80
CA ALA A 42 -8.29 19.64 13.02
C ALA A 42 -9.53 18.78 13.32
N VAL A 43 -9.30 17.53 13.71
CA VAL A 43 -10.36 16.60 14.12
C VAL A 43 -10.39 16.58 15.63
N ASP A 44 -11.57 16.82 16.22
CA ASP A 44 -11.75 16.68 17.66
C ASP A 44 -11.76 15.20 18.06
N ILE A 45 -10.74 14.81 18.82
CA ILE A 45 -10.54 13.44 19.31
C ILE A 45 -10.92 13.30 20.79
N TYR A 46 -11.45 14.34 21.42
CA TYR A 46 -11.78 14.37 22.85
C TYR A 46 -13.28 14.19 23.08
N THR A 47 -14.11 14.77 22.22
CA THR A 47 -15.57 14.69 22.36
C THR A 47 -16.08 13.31 21.94
N LYS A 48 -16.90 12.72 22.81
CA LYS A 48 -17.41 11.36 22.66
C LYS A 48 -18.91 11.33 22.49
N LEU A 49 -19.39 10.38 21.69
CA LEU A 49 -20.80 10.06 21.58
C LEU A 49 -21.37 9.58 22.92
N ASP A 50 -22.61 9.96 23.20
CA ASP A 50 -23.39 9.39 24.30
C ASP A 50 -23.90 7.96 23.96
N ASN A 51 -24.55 7.31 24.94
CA ASN A 51 -25.01 5.93 24.78
C ASN A 51 -26.13 5.77 23.73
N GLU A 52 -26.99 6.77 23.57
CA GLU A 52 -28.10 6.72 22.62
C GLU A 52 -27.56 6.90 21.19
N GLN A 53 -26.67 7.87 21.00
CA GLN A 53 -25.94 8.08 19.75
C GLN A 53 -25.12 6.85 19.35
N LEU A 54 -24.43 6.22 20.32
CA LEU A 54 -23.65 5.00 20.08
C LEU A 54 -24.53 3.81 19.71
N THR A 55 -25.72 3.69 20.30
CA THR A 55 -26.69 2.65 19.96
C THR A 55 -27.17 2.82 18.51
N ALA A 56 -27.57 4.03 18.13
CA ALA A 56 -27.96 4.34 16.75
C ALA A 56 -26.83 4.08 15.75
N LEU A 57 -25.59 4.39 16.13
CA LEU A 57 -24.39 4.10 15.33
C LEU A 57 -24.23 2.59 15.10
N TYR A 58 -24.33 1.78 16.16
CA TYR A 58 -24.18 0.32 16.04
C TYR A 58 -25.31 -0.33 15.24
N GLU A 59 -26.54 0.17 15.35
CA GLU A 59 -27.65 -0.25 14.48
C GLU A 59 -27.33 0.01 13.01
N ARG A 60 -26.79 1.19 12.69
CA ARG A 60 -26.39 1.55 11.32
C ARG A 60 -25.20 0.70 10.83
N HIS A 61 -24.21 0.44 11.67
CA HIS A 61 -23.06 -0.39 11.31
C HIS A 61 -23.44 -1.86 11.10
N ALA A 62 -24.40 -2.38 11.86
CA ALA A 62 -24.94 -3.72 11.66
C ALA A 62 -25.50 -3.90 10.25
N ARG A 63 -26.23 -2.89 9.76
CA ARG A 63 -26.79 -2.85 8.40
C ARG A 63 -25.70 -2.94 7.33
N TYR A 64 -24.61 -2.18 7.48
CA TYR A 64 -23.44 -2.29 6.58
C TYR A 64 -22.81 -3.70 6.56
N ARG A 65 -22.69 -4.36 7.72
CA ARG A 65 -22.17 -5.74 7.80
C ARG A 65 -23.07 -6.71 7.05
N ILE A 66 -24.39 -6.63 7.28
CA ILE A 66 -25.39 -7.45 6.60
C ILE A 66 -25.29 -7.25 5.09
N ARG A 67 -25.20 -6.00 4.61
CA ARG A 67 -25.09 -5.67 3.19
C ARG A 67 -23.87 -6.33 2.56
N TYR A 68 -22.72 -6.21 3.22
CA TYR A 68 -21.48 -6.83 2.74
C TYR A 68 -21.60 -8.35 2.66
N LEU A 69 -22.14 -8.98 3.69
CA LEU A 69 -22.30 -10.43 3.75
C LEU A 69 -23.27 -10.97 2.69
N LYS A 70 -24.34 -10.23 2.37
CA LYS A 70 -25.27 -10.56 1.27
C LYS A 70 -24.61 -10.45 -0.11
N LEU A 71 -23.56 -9.65 -0.26
CA LEU A 71 -22.79 -9.50 -1.51
C LEU A 71 -21.60 -10.47 -1.61
N SER A 72 -21.21 -11.10 -0.50
CA SER A 72 -20.06 -12.01 -0.43
C SER A 72 -20.40 -13.40 -1.01
N GLN A 73 -19.43 -14.06 -1.67
CA GLN A 73 -19.61 -15.42 -2.19
C GLN A 73 -19.64 -16.48 -1.07
N THR A 74 -20.59 -17.40 -1.24
CA THR A 74 -20.88 -18.66 -0.52
C THR A 74 -20.78 -18.65 1.00
N ASP A 75 -19.60 -18.78 1.60
CA ASP A 75 -19.48 -19.25 2.98
C ASP A 75 -19.96 -18.22 4.02
N SER A 76 -19.64 -16.94 3.80
CA SER A 76 -20.04 -15.84 4.69
C SER A 76 -21.54 -15.56 4.60
N MET A 77 -22.08 -15.66 3.38
CA MET A 77 -23.51 -15.52 3.11
C MET A 77 -24.30 -16.69 3.70
N ASP A 78 -23.78 -17.91 3.62
CA ASP A 78 -24.40 -19.11 4.19
C ASP A 78 -24.45 -19.05 5.73
N LYS A 79 -23.38 -18.57 6.38
CA LYS A 79 -23.38 -18.30 7.83
C LYS A 79 -24.49 -17.31 8.21
N LEU A 80 -24.56 -16.18 7.51
CA LEU A 80 -25.60 -15.17 7.76
C LEU A 80 -27.01 -15.75 7.52
N ASN A 81 -27.21 -16.47 6.42
CA ASN A 81 -28.49 -17.08 6.08
C ASN A 81 -28.93 -18.11 7.11
N ALA A 82 -28.02 -18.95 7.61
CA ALA A 82 -28.31 -19.91 8.67
C ALA A 82 -28.76 -19.21 9.96
N GLU A 83 -28.11 -18.10 10.31
CA GLU A 83 -28.43 -17.30 11.49
C GLU A 83 -29.79 -16.57 11.36
N LEU A 84 -30.05 -15.96 10.20
CA LEU A 84 -31.35 -15.33 9.89
C LEU A 84 -32.48 -16.36 9.85
N LYS A 85 -32.22 -17.56 9.33
CA LYS A 85 -33.19 -18.67 9.28
C LYS A 85 -33.58 -19.18 10.67
N GLN A 86 -32.63 -19.26 11.61
CA GLN A 86 -32.94 -19.62 13.01
C GLN A 86 -33.91 -18.64 13.68
N HIS A 87 -34.06 -17.44 13.13
CA HIS A 87 -34.89 -16.39 13.70
C HIS A 87 -36.06 -15.96 12.79
N ASN A 88 -36.38 -16.75 11.75
CA ASN A 88 -37.44 -16.44 10.78
C ASN A 88 -37.28 -15.04 10.13
N ALA A 89 -36.04 -14.59 9.93
CA ALA A 89 -35.69 -13.27 9.40
C ALA A 89 -35.04 -13.34 8.00
N MET A 90 -35.03 -14.53 7.38
CA MET A 90 -34.35 -14.77 6.10
C MET A 90 -34.98 -13.99 4.93
N ASP A 91 -36.31 -13.83 4.93
CA ASP A 91 -37.04 -13.14 3.86
C ASP A 91 -37.10 -11.61 4.05
N LEU A 92 -36.55 -11.08 5.14
CA LEU A 92 -36.59 -9.66 5.45
C LEU A 92 -35.49 -8.90 4.68
N LEU A 93 -35.85 -7.72 4.17
CA LEU A 93 -34.86 -6.77 3.70
C LEU A 93 -34.01 -6.29 4.89
N GLU A 94 -32.78 -5.85 4.59
CA GLU A 94 -31.89 -5.29 5.63
C GLU A 94 -32.56 -4.14 6.39
N GLU A 95 -33.38 -3.34 5.70
CA GLU A 95 -34.14 -2.21 6.24
C GLU A 95 -35.24 -2.66 7.22
N ASP A 96 -35.86 -3.80 6.97
CA ASP A 96 -37.00 -4.34 7.72
C ASP A 96 -36.59 -5.04 9.04
N LEU A 97 -35.29 -5.27 9.24
CA LEU A 97 -34.78 -5.82 10.49
C LEU A 97 -34.99 -4.84 11.64
N SER A 98 -35.74 -5.28 12.67
CA SER A 98 -36.04 -4.47 13.85
C SER A 98 -34.79 -4.18 14.68
N ARG A 99 -34.83 -3.07 15.42
CA ARG A 99 -33.75 -2.67 16.34
C ARG A 99 -33.54 -3.73 17.42
N GLU A 100 -34.62 -4.29 17.95
CA GLU A 100 -34.56 -5.34 18.97
C GLU A 100 -33.89 -6.60 18.45
N PHE A 101 -34.14 -6.96 17.18
CA PHE A 101 -33.50 -8.09 16.53
C PHE A 101 -32.00 -7.81 16.35
N ILE A 102 -31.62 -6.67 15.77
CA ILE A 102 -30.22 -6.30 15.57
C ILE A 102 -29.44 -6.31 16.90
N ALA A 103 -30.04 -5.79 17.98
CA ALA A 103 -29.45 -5.80 19.30
C ALA A 103 -29.30 -7.22 19.87
N LYS A 104 -30.31 -8.09 19.70
CA LYS A 104 -30.25 -9.51 20.07
C LYS A 104 -29.11 -10.24 19.36
N MET A 105 -28.87 -9.92 18.10
CA MET A 105 -27.76 -10.44 17.28
C MET A 105 -26.41 -9.76 17.57
N ARG A 106 -26.36 -8.91 18.62
CA ARG A 106 -25.16 -8.15 19.01
C ARG A 106 -24.58 -7.35 17.84
N TYR A 107 -25.45 -6.73 17.05
CA TYR A 107 -25.09 -5.88 15.90
C TYR A 107 -24.24 -6.59 14.83
N PHE A 108 -24.29 -7.93 14.80
CA PHE A 108 -23.51 -8.77 13.88
C PHE A 108 -21.99 -8.54 13.97
N LYS A 109 -21.51 -8.06 15.12
CA LYS A 109 -20.10 -7.69 15.34
C LYS A 109 -19.16 -8.89 15.31
N HIS A 110 -19.67 -10.09 15.59
CA HIS A 110 -18.88 -11.33 15.59
C HIS A 110 -18.27 -11.66 14.22
N PHE A 111 -18.88 -11.22 13.10
CA PHE A 111 -18.30 -11.37 11.75
C PHE A 111 -17.07 -10.50 11.53
N GLU A 112 -16.94 -9.40 12.27
CA GLU A 112 -15.66 -8.70 12.31
C GLU A 112 -14.66 -9.57 13.07
N GLU A 113 -15.01 -10.02 14.27
CA GLU A 113 -14.11 -10.68 15.23
C GLU A 113 -13.58 -12.04 14.77
N ASP A 114 -14.38 -12.84 14.06
CA ASP A 114 -14.01 -14.19 13.59
C ASP A 114 -13.18 -14.19 12.29
N GLY A 115 -12.88 -13.02 11.74
CA GLY A 115 -12.11 -12.86 10.51
C GLY A 115 -12.91 -13.04 9.22
N THR A 116 -14.23 -13.24 9.30
CA THR A 116 -15.12 -13.29 8.10
C THR A 116 -15.04 -11.99 7.32
N LEU A 117 -14.97 -10.84 8.01
CA LEU A 117 -14.74 -9.53 7.41
C LEU A 117 -13.27 -9.12 7.55
N TYR A 118 -12.63 -8.80 6.43
CA TYR A 118 -11.29 -8.18 6.39
C TYR A 118 -11.30 -6.67 6.71
N TRP A 119 -12.40 -6.17 7.27
CA TRP A 119 -12.60 -4.79 7.69
C TRP A 119 -13.48 -4.76 8.94
N PHE A 120 -13.45 -3.65 9.67
CA PHE A 120 -14.25 -3.45 10.86
C PHE A 120 -14.47 -1.97 11.16
N PHE A 121 -15.47 -1.65 11.96
CA PHE A 121 -15.61 -0.31 12.53
C PHE A 121 -14.79 -0.20 13.82
N HIS A 122 -13.75 0.63 13.81
CA HIS A 122 -12.78 0.66 14.91
C HIS A 122 -13.42 1.15 16.22
N PRO A 123 -13.36 0.38 17.33
CA PRO A 123 -14.08 0.71 18.56
C PRO A 123 -13.78 2.10 19.12
N ASP A 124 -12.51 2.50 19.13
CA ASP A 124 -12.14 3.85 19.62
C ASP A 124 -12.59 4.97 18.68
N LEU A 125 -12.61 4.74 17.37
CA LEU A 125 -13.06 5.74 16.40
C LEU A 125 -14.59 5.88 16.43
N CYS A 126 -15.30 4.78 16.71
CA CYS A 126 -16.75 4.79 16.90
C CYS A 126 -17.19 5.66 18.07
N ARG A 127 -16.32 5.86 19.07
CA ARG A 127 -16.62 6.72 20.22
C ARG A 127 -16.52 8.20 19.90
N LEU A 128 -15.78 8.59 18.86
CA LEU A 128 -15.52 9.99 18.54
C LEU A 128 -16.68 10.60 17.78
N GLU A 129 -17.19 11.74 18.27
CA GLU A 129 -18.33 12.43 17.66
C GLU A 129 -17.98 13.04 16.31
N ALA A 130 -16.79 13.65 16.20
CA ALA A 130 -16.35 14.39 15.01
C ALA A 130 -16.10 13.51 13.77
N LEU A 131 -16.11 12.18 13.91
CA LEU A 131 -15.90 11.25 12.80
C LEU A 131 -17.23 10.90 12.12
N ASP A 132 -17.19 10.65 10.81
CA ASP A 132 -18.28 9.98 10.10
C ASP A 132 -18.02 8.45 10.05
N ASP A 133 -18.92 7.70 9.40
CA ASP A 133 -18.74 6.26 9.27
C ASP A 133 -17.55 5.87 8.40
N TYR A 134 -17.18 6.69 7.41
CA TYR A 134 -16.04 6.43 6.53
C TYR A 134 -14.72 6.48 7.30
N HIS A 135 -14.58 7.46 8.21
CA HIS A 135 -13.46 7.55 9.12
C HIS A 135 -13.39 6.39 10.12
N ARG A 136 -14.54 5.85 10.52
CA ARG A 136 -14.64 4.71 11.47
C ARG A 136 -14.33 3.37 10.81
N LEU A 137 -14.51 3.26 9.49
CA LEU A 137 -14.20 2.08 8.70
C LEU A 137 -12.68 1.89 8.59
N VAL A 138 -12.20 0.75 9.08
CA VAL A 138 -10.79 0.40 9.11
C VAL A 138 -10.58 -0.98 8.50
N LEU A 139 -9.54 -1.13 7.69
CA LEU A 139 -9.15 -2.43 7.14
C LEU A 139 -8.42 -3.25 8.19
N ARG A 140 -8.60 -4.57 8.20
CA ARG A 140 -7.78 -5.43 9.06
C ARG A 140 -6.34 -5.40 8.55
N ASN A 141 -5.42 -5.39 9.50
CA ASN A 141 -4.03 -5.75 9.26
C ASN A 141 -3.83 -7.15 9.83
N HIS A 142 -3.10 -8.02 9.13
CA HIS A 142 -2.69 -9.28 9.73
C HIS A 142 -1.77 -9.02 10.93
N VAL A 143 -1.92 -9.81 12.00
CA VAL A 143 -1.10 -9.67 13.22
C VAL A 143 0.13 -10.56 13.06
N GLY A 144 1.33 -9.98 13.13
CA GLY A 144 2.61 -10.73 13.06
C GLY A 144 3.62 -10.08 12.11
N SER A 145 4.53 -10.90 11.58
CA SER A 145 5.49 -10.52 10.52
C SER A 145 4.82 -10.11 9.20
N ASP A 146 3.53 -10.42 9.04
CA ASP A 146 2.83 -10.36 7.75
C ASP A 146 1.92 -9.12 7.66
N SER A 147 2.35 -7.99 8.22
CA SER A 147 1.60 -6.73 8.15
C SER A 147 1.36 -6.33 6.68
N GLU A 148 0.11 -6.43 6.22
CA GLU A 148 -0.30 -6.12 4.84
C GLU A 148 0.09 -4.68 4.46
N TYR A 149 -0.06 -3.74 5.40
CA TYR A 149 0.18 -2.31 5.15
C TYR A 149 1.40 -1.77 5.90
N ALA A 150 2.24 -0.99 5.20
CA ALA A 150 3.50 -0.47 5.73
C ALA A 150 3.33 0.38 6.99
N ASN A 151 2.31 1.26 7.02
CA ASN A 151 2.04 2.14 8.15
C ASN A 151 0.56 2.10 8.58
N TRP A 152 0.00 0.90 8.73
CA TRP A 152 -1.42 0.69 9.05
C TRP A 152 -1.96 1.57 10.20
N ASP A 153 -1.21 1.64 11.31
CA ASP A 153 -1.60 2.42 12.49
C ASP A 153 -1.65 3.92 12.25
N LYS A 154 -0.84 4.41 11.30
CA LYS A 154 -0.80 5.81 10.86
C LYS A 154 -1.95 6.09 9.90
N TYR A 155 -2.17 5.21 8.92
CA TYR A 155 -3.19 5.36 7.87
C TYR A 155 -4.59 5.52 8.45
N ARG A 156 -4.98 4.66 9.41
CA ARG A 156 -6.30 4.74 10.05
C ARG A 156 -6.53 6.01 10.88
N LYS A 157 -5.47 6.77 11.20
CA LYS A 157 -5.51 8.01 12.00
C LYS A 157 -5.36 9.27 11.15
N PHE A 158 -5.27 9.13 9.83
CA PHE A 158 -5.17 10.30 8.96
C PHE A 158 -6.46 11.10 8.92
N PHE A 159 -7.63 10.46 9.05
CA PHE A 159 -8.94 11.13 9.09
C PHE A 159 -9.17 12.09 7.92
N TYR A 160 -8.93 11.62 6.69
CA TYR A 160 -9.33 12.33 5.48
C TYR A 160 -10.69 11.81 5.02
N SER A 161 -11.49 12.69 4.40
CA SER A 161 -12.75 12.29 3.80
C SER A 161 -12.52 11.39 2.59
N TYR A 162 -13.54 10.64 2.19
CA TYR A 162 -13.41 9.76 1.03
C TYR A 162 -13.11 10.54 -0.25
N GLU A 163 -13.59 11.79 -0.39
CA GLU A 163 -13.30 12.62 -1.56
C GLU A 163 -11.84 13.07 -1.61
N THR A 164 -11.23 13.34 -0.45
CA THR A 164 -9.79 13.66 -0.38
C THR A 164 -8.96 12.42 -0.65
N GLU A 165 -9.33 11.27 -0.05
CA GLU A 165 -8.63 10.00 -0.28
C GLU A 165 -8.77 9.52 -1.74
N GLN A 166 -9.93 9.74 -2.39
CA GLN A 166 -10.14 9.46 -3.80
C GLN A 166 -9.26 10.33 -4.71
N GLU A 167 -9.12 11.63 -4.38
CA GLU A 167 -8.23 12.53 -5.12
C GLU A 167 -6.75 12.19 -4.87
N TYR A 168 -6.41 11.70 -3.67
CA TYR A 168 -5.06 11.23 -3.33
C TYR A 168 -4.60 10.08 -4.21
N ILE A 169 -5.50 9.15 -4.55
CA ILE A 169 -5.19 8.07 -5.50
C ILE A 169 -4.68 8.65 -6.83
N ASN A 170 -5.40 9.62 -7.39
CA ASN A 170 -5.04 10.25 -8.66
C ASN A 170 -3.73 11.04 -8.54
N TYR A 171 -3.56 11.76 -7.44
CA TYR A 171 -2.32 12.46 -7.12
C TYR A 171 -1.12 11.51 -7.04
N PHE A 172 -1.26 10.37 -6.36
CA PHE A 172 -0.18 9.40 -6.19
C PHE A 172 0.19 8.73 -7.51
N GLU A 173 -0.78 8.45 -8.38
CA GLU A 173 -0.54 7.96 -9.74
C GLU A 173 0.23 8.98 -10.59
N GLU A 174 -0.14 10.26 -10.54
CA GLU A 174 0.61 11.31 -11.25
C GLU A 174 2.02 11.50 -10.67
N LEU A 175 2.12 11.51 -9.33
CA LEU A 175 3.37 11.64 -8.59
C LEU A 175 4.35 10.53 -8.95
N SER A 176 3.94 9.27 -8.82
CA SER A 176 4.77 8.11 -9.08
C SER A 176 5.28 8.08 -10.53
N ASN A 177 4.45 8.49 -11.49
CA ASN A 177 4.87 8.61 -12.89
C ASN A 177 5.89 9.74 -13.10
N LYS A 178 5.70 10.90 -12.46
CA LYS A 178 6.59 12.06 -12.61
C LYS A 178 7.91 11.93 -11.84
N LEU A 179 7.96 11.09 -10.80
CA LEU A 179 9.16 10.85 -10.00
C LEU A 179 9.98 9.61 -10.42
N LYS A 180 9.62 8.92 -11.51
CA LYS A 180 10.39 7.78 -12.04
C LYS A 180 11.87 8.08 -12.26
N TRP A 181 12.23 9.33 -12.57
CA TRP A 181 13.62 9.74 -12.75
C TRP A 181 14.49 9.48 -11.50
N MET A 182 13.89 9.37 -10.32
CA MET A 182 14.59 9.09 -9.07
C MET A 182 15.03 7.62 -8.93
N GLU A 183 14.54 6.69 -9.78
CA GLU A 183 14.93 5.26 -9.76
C GLU A 183 16.45 5.05 -9.83
N GLY A 184 17.16 5.88 -10.59
CA GLY A 184 18.62 5.82 -10.70
C GLY A 184 19.36 6.44 -9.50
N CYS A 185 18.66 7.17 -8.64
CA CYS A 185 19.23 7.94 -7.54
C CYS A 185 18.96 7.33 -6.16
N VAL A 186 17.98 6.46 -6.01
CA VAL A 186 17.57 5.88 -4.72
C VAL A 186 18.60 4.92 -4.10
N LEU A 187 19.59 4.46 -4.87
CA LEU A 187 20.70 3.64 -4.37
C LEU A 187 21.88 4.48 -3.85
N ILE A 188 21.84 5.80 -4.00
CA ILE A 188 22.81 6.71 -3.39
C ILE A 188 22.58 6.64 -1.87
N GLU A 189 23.67 6.57 -1.10
CA GLU A 189 23.62 6.47 0.35
C GLU A 189 22.71 7.55 0.95
N GLU A 190 21.70 7.13 1.73
CA GLU A 190 20.63 8.01 2.25
C GLU A 190 21.18 9.15 3.12
N THR A 191 22.27 8.88 3.85
CA THR A 191 22.97 9.87 4.70
C THR A 191 23.90 10.79 3.93
N SER A 192 24.04 10.61 2.61
CA SER A 192 24.87 11.49 1.79
C SER A 192 24.18 12.83 1.56
N LEU A 193 24.97 13.90 1.58
CA LEU A 193 24.52 15.24 1.21
C LEU A 193 23.94 15.29 -0.21
N LYS A 194 24.44 14.42 -1.11
CA LYS A 194 23.94 14.23 -2.48
C LYS A 194 22.49 13.78 -2.49
N PHE A 195 22.17 12.73 -1.74
CA PHE A 195 20.79 12.25 -1.63
C PHE A 195 19.87 13.31 -1.03
N GLY A 196 20.36 14.11 -0.06
CA GLY A 196 19.60 15.24 0.49
C GLY A 196 19.14 16.26 -0.55
N LYS A 197 20.03 16.66 -1.48
CA LYS A 197 19.72 17.58 -2.59
C LYS A 197 18.73 16.98 -3.58
N ILE A 198 18.95 15.72 -3.99
CA ILE A 198 18.06 14.99 -4.90
C ILE A 198 16.67 14.82 -4.28
N SER A 199 16.63 14.46 -3.00
CA SER A 199 15.41 14.28 -2.25
C SER A 199 14.64 15.60 -2.10
N THR A 200 15.34 16.71 -1.88
CA THR A 200 14.72 18.05 -1.85
C THR A 200 14.05 18.38 -3.19
N ARG A 201 14.72 18.10 -4.32
CA ARG A 201 14.16 18.28 -5.66
C ARG A 201 12.89 17.46 -5.86
N GLY A 202 12.93 16.17 -5.53
CA GLY A 202 11.76 15.28 -5.60
C GLY A 202 10.60 15.77 -4.72
N ALA A 203 10.89 16.19 -3.49
CA ALA A 203 9.90 16.71 -2.56
C ALA A 203 9.23 18.00 -3.07
N TYR A 204 10.01 18.91 -3.67
CA TYR A 204 9.47 20.14 -4.23
C TYR A 204 8.57 19.87 -5.43
N GLN A 205 8.95 18.92 -6.29
CA GLN A 205 8.09 18.47 -7.39
C GLN A 205 6.79 17.86 -6.86
N ALA A 206 6.85 17.07 -5.79
CA ALA A 206 5.67 16.47 -5.18
C ALA A 206 4.66 17.53 -4.69
N ILE A 207 5.15 18.63 -4.10
CA ILE A 207 4.33 19.78 -3.71
C ILE A 207 3.77 20.50 -4.94
N LYS A 208 4.58 20.75 -5.98
CA LYS A 208 4.11 21.36 -7.22
C LYS A 208 3.00 20.53 -7.87
N ILE A 209 3.18 19.22 -8.00
CA ILE A 209 2.17 18.30 -8.55
C ILE A 209 0.88 18.38 -7.73
N ALA A 210 1.00 18.41 -6.40
CA ALA A 210 -0.16 18.51 -5.50
C ALA A 210 -1.02 19.76 -5.74
N THR A 211 -0.45 20.86 -6.26
CA THR A 211 -1.23 22.08 -6.60
C THR A 211 -2.25 21.86 -7.71
N GLY A 212 -2.11 20.79 -8.50
CA GLY A 212 -3.12 20.36 -9.47
C GLY A 212 -4.35 19.69 -8.84
N PHE A 213 -4.33 19.43 -7.54
CA PHE A 213 -5.36 18.66 -6.82
C PHE A 213 -5.94 19.45 -5.65
N SER A 214 -7.24 19.74 -5.72
CA SER A 214 -7.92 20.74 -4.87
C SER A 214 -7.99 20.41 -3.37
N LYS A 215 -7.87 19.14 -3.00
CA LYS A 215 -8.03 18.59 -1.64
C LYS A 215 -6.72 18.05 -1.07
N ILE A 216 -5.63 17.99 -1.84
CA ILE A 216 -4.35 17.45 -1.38
C ILE A 216 -3.62 18.45 -0.51
N THR A 217 -3.60 18.17 0.79
CA THR A 217 -2.85 18.98 1.77
C THR A 217 -1.35 18.74 1.63
N GLY A 218 -0.52 19.71 2.04
CA GLY A 218 0.94 19.54 2.06
C GLY A 218 1.42 18.30 2.81
N LYS A 219 0.72 17.90 3.89
CA LYS A 219 1.01 16.66 4.63
C LYS A 219 0.77 15.39 3.79
N LEU A 220 -0.29 15.37 2.98
CA LEU A 220 -0.56 14.25 2.06
C LEU A 220 0.46 14.21 0.93
N ALA A 221 0.83 15.37 0.40
CA ALA A 221 1.83 15.47 -0.64
C ALA A 221 3.19 14.91 -0.18
N TYR A 222 3.64 15.32 1.02
CA TYR A 222 4.83 14.73 1.63
C TYR A 222 4.69 13.23 1.90
N THR A 223 3.53 12.78 2.39
CA THR A 223 3.30 11.35 2.63
C THR A 223 3.43 10.56 1.32
N GLY A 224 2.80 11.04 0.25
CA GLY A 224 2.93 10.43 -1.08
C GLY A 224 4.37 10.46 -1.60
N TYR A 225 5.10 11.56 -1.40
CA TYR A 225 6.51 11.65 -1.78
C TYR A 225 7.37 10.58 -1.11
N TYR A 226 7.33 10.50 0.22
CA TYR A 226 8.14 9.52 0.95
C TYR A 226 7.74 8.10 0.61
N GLU A 227 6.44 7.79 0.50
CA GLU A 227 6.00 6.45 0.09
C GLU A 227 6.39 6.11 -1.35
N CYS A 228 6.44 7.09 -2.25
CA CYS A 228 6.95 6.90 -3.60
C CYS A 228 8.44 6.58 -3.57
N VAL A 229 9.25 7.35 -2.84
CA VAL A 229 10.69 7.11 -2.71
C VAL A 229 10.97 5.76 -2.06
N ASP A 230 10.26 5.42 -0.98
CA ASP A 230 10.38 4.12 -0.31
C ASP A 230 10.10 2.95 -1.27
N ASN A 231 9.08 3.09 -2.13
CA ASN A 231 8.76 2.08 -3.15
C ASN A 231 9.86 1.96 -4.21
N LEU A 232 10.38 3.08 -4.71
CA LEU A 232 11.49 3.09 -5.66
C LEU A 232 12.76 2.47 -5.04
N SER A 233 13.07 2.82 -3.80
CA SER A 233 14.18 2.25 -3.03
C SER A 233 14.01 0.75 -2.82
N PHE A 234 12.78 0.29 -2.55
CA PHE A 234 12.46 -1.13 -2.44
C PHE A 234 12.68 -1.85 -3.77
N ASP A 235 12.15 -1.32 -4.87
CA ASP A 235 12.37 -1.89 -6.21
C ASP A 235 13.87 -1.99 -6.52
N ALA A 236 14.62 -0.92 -6.29
CA ALA A 236 16.05 -0.89 -6.54
C ALA A 236 16.84 -1.83 -5.64
N SER A 237 16.49 -1.93 -4.36
CA SER A 237 17.24 -2.71 -3.37
C SER A 237 16.84 -4.19 -3.32
N TRP A 238 15.61 -4.54 -3.71
CA TRP A 238 15.08 -5.90 -3.55
C TRP A 238 14.75 -6.59 -4.87
N LEU A 239 14.23 -5.87 -5.87
CA LEU A 239 13.67 -6.49 -7.08
C LEU A 239 14.53 -6.33 -8.34
N ASN A 240 15.27 -5.23 -8.50
CA ASN A 240 16.14 -5.04 -9.67
C ASN A 240 17.06 -6.23 -9.88
N ASP A 241 17.23 -6.71 -11.12
CA ASP A 241 18.05 -7.88 -11.48
C ASP A 241 17.63 -9.23 -10.84
N LEU A 242 16.59 -9.27 -9.99
CA LEU A 242 16.15 -10.50 -9.33
C LEU A 242 15.51 -11.49 -10.31
N ASP A 243 14.84 -10.96 -11.34
CA ASP A 243 14.36 -11.74 -12.47
C ASP A 243 15.50 -12.41 -13.24
N GLY A 244 16.61 -11.70 -13.45
CA GLY A 244 17.84 -12.26 -14.01
C GLY A 244 18.44 -13.34 -13.11
N VAL A 245 18.54 -13.08 -11.81
CA VAL A 245 19.02 -14.06 -10.81
C VAL A 245 18.19 -15.34 -10.88
N TYR A 246 16.86 -15.24 -10.83
CA TYR A 246 15.98 -16.41 -10.86
C TYR A 246 15.97 -17.11 -12.21
N PHE A 247 16.12 -16.39 -13.31
CA PHE A 247 16.29 -17.00 -14.63
C PHE A 247 17.58 -17.85 -14.70
N GLU A 248 18.70 -17.32 -14.21
CA GLU A 248 19.99 -18.04 -14.20
C GLU A 248 20.01 -19.24 -13.23
N ILE A 249 19.30 -19.13 -12.11
CA ILE A 249 19.06 -20.27 -11.21
C ILE A 249 18.18 -21.31 -11.91
N TRP A 250 17.11 -20.89 -12.59
CA TRP A 250 16.20 -21.79 -13.30
C TRP A 250 16.93 -22.59 -14.40
N LEU A 251 17.82 -21.96 -15.18
CA LEU A 251 18.66 -22.65 -16.17
C LEU A 251 19.49 -23.78 -15.55
N ARG A 252 20.03 -23.57 -14.34
CA ARG A 252 20.85 -24.56 -13.62
C ARG A 252 20.01 -25.65 -12.96
N VAL A 253 18.89 -25.28 -12.35
CA VAL A 253 17.95 -26.21 -11.72
C VAL A 253 17.34 -27.16 -12.76
N THR A 254 17.03 -26.68 -13.96
CA THR A 254 16.56 -27.55 -15.07
C THR A 254 17.62 -28.55 -15.54
N MET A 255 18.90 -28.26 -15.29
CA MET A 255 20.03 -29.20 -15.46
C MET A 255 20.29 -30.08 -14.23
N GLN A 256 19.29 -30.23 -13.34
CA GLN A 256 19.34 -31.07 -12.13
C GLN A 256 20.27 -30.57 -11.02
N MET A 257 20.61 -29.27 -10.99
CA MET A 257 21.29 -28.67 -9.84
C MET A 257 20.28 -28.35 -8.72
N SER A 258 20.74 -28.37 -7.46
CA SER A 258 19.95 -27.83 -6.36
C SER A 258 19.89 -26.30 -6.44
N PHE A 259 18.85 -25.69 -5.84
CA PHE A 259 18.75 -24.22 -5.76
C PHE A 259 20.00 -23.60 -5.12
N ARG A 260 20.47 -24.18 -4.01
CA ARG A 260 21.63 -23.67 -3.27
C ARG A 260 22.92 -23.75 -4.09
N ASP A 261 23.15 -24.84 -4.82
CA ASP A 261 24.34 -24.97 -5.66
C ASP A 261 24.31 -24.00 -6.85
N ALA A 262 23.12 -23.82 -7.46
CA ALA A 262 22.92 -22.85 -8.53
C ALA A 262 23.17 -21.42 -8.04
N LEU A 263 22.63 -21.07 -6.86
CA LEU A 263 22.86 -19.78 -6.19
C LEU A 263 24.35 -19.54 -5.89
N GLU A 264 25.06 -20.55 -5.39
CA GLU A 264 26.49 -20.47 -5.10
C GLU A 264 27.33 -20.25 -6.36
N GLU A 265 26.97 -20.90 -7.47
CA GLU A 265 27.65 -20.72 -8.75
C GLU A 265 27.48 -19.30 -9.31
N ILE A 266 26.24 -18.79 -9.39
CA ILE A 266 25.99 -17.44 -9.90
C ILE A 266 26.62 -16.35 -9.01
N TYR A 267 26.69 -16.60 -7.69
CA TYR A 267 27.36 -15.73 -6.73
C TYR A 267 28.86 -15.66 -7.03
N LYS A 268 29.53 -16.81 -7.17
CA LYS A 268 30.97 -16.90 -7.49
C LYS A 268 31.33 -16.33 -8.86
N LEU A 269 30.42 -16.42 -9.83
CA LEU A 269 30.60 -15.86 -11.17
C LEU A 269 30.37 -14.34 -11.22
N GLU A 270 29.96 -13.73 -10.11
CA GLU A 270 29.65 -12.29 -10.02
C GLU A 270 28.65 -11.80 -11.09
N MET A 271 27.71 -12.67 -11.50
CA MET A 271 26.78 -12.37 -12.61
C MET A 271 25.86 -11.18 -12.30
N PHE A 272 25.54 -10.95 -11.03
CA PHE A 272 24.64 -9.90 -10.57
C PHE A 272 25.27 -9.08 -9.44
N PRO A 273 26.14 -8.09 -9.74
CA PRO A 273 26.83 -7.29 -8.73
C PRO A 273 25.88 -6.60 -7.72
N SER A 274 24.75 -6.09 -8.19
CA SER A 274 23.67 -5.46 -7.40
C SER A 274 23.01 -6.40 -6.38
N ARG A 275 23.18 -7.73 -6.54
CA ARG A 275 22.56 -8.77 -5.71
C ARG A 275 23.55 -9.58 -4.88
N GLN A 276 24.85 -9.28 -5.00
CA GLN A 276 25.91 -9.99 -4.29
C GLN A 276 25.69 -10.06 -2.78
N GLN A 277 25.32 -8.94 -2.14
CA GLN A 277 25.08 -8.92 -0.70
C GLN A 277 23.90 -9.82 -0.29
N ARG A 278 22.80 -9.81 -1.06
CA ARG A 278 21.62 -10.65 -0.81
C ARG A 278 21.93 -12.13 -1.01
N MET A 279 22.59 -12.48 -2.11
CA MET A 279 23.00 -13.87 -2.39
C MET A 279 23.96 -14.39 -1.32
N LYS A 280 24.94 -13.56 -0.91
CA LYS A 280 25.85 -13.90 0.18
C LYS A 280 25.12 -14.17 1.49
N TYR A 281 24.20 -13.29 1.87
CA TYR A 281 23.40 -13.46 3.08
C TYR A 281 22.61 -14.78 3.05
N ALA A 282 21.95 -15.10 1.93
CA ALA A 282 21.23 -16.35 1.76
C ALA A 282 22.15 -17.59 1.84
N LEU A 283 23.37 -17.51 1.31
CA LEU A 283 24.34 -18.61 1.34
C LEU A 283 24.97 -18.82 2.73
N ASP A 284 25.22 -17.73 3.46
CA ASP A 284 25.88 -17.72 4.78
C ASP A 284 24.93 -18.16 5.92
N TYR A 285 23.62 -17.87 5.79
CA TYR A 285 22.63 -18.11 6.85
C TYR A 285 21.54 -19.12 6.46
N ASP A 286 20.52 -18.68 5.74
CA ASP A 286 19.39 -19.49 5.30
C ASP A 286 18.90 -18.97 3.95
N CYS A 287 18.79 -19.88 2.97
CA CYS A 287 18.32 -19.56 1.63
C CYS A 287 16.83 -19.89 1.41
N SER A 288 16.13 -20.39 2.44
CA SER A 288 14.74 -20.87 2.34
C SER A 288 13.78 -19.80 1.83
N ASP A 289 13.88 -18.55 2.32
CA ASP A 289 13.02 -17.45 1.86
C ASP A 289 13.23 -17.17 0.37
N MET A 290 14.49 -17.09 -0.06
CA MET A 290 14.84 -16.83 -1.46
C MET A 290 14.47 -18.00 -2.37
N GLU A 291 14.56 -19.23 -1.87
CA GLU A 291 14.13 -20.44 -2.58
C GLU A 291 12.60 -20.48 -2.73
N MET A 292 11.85 -20.10 -1.69
CA MET A 292 10.39 -19.98 -1.75
C MET A 292 9.94 -18.91 -2.74
N GLU A 293 10.60 -17.75 -2.76
CA GLU A 293 10.39 -16.70 -3.77
C GLU A 293 10.67 -17.23 -5.18
N PHE A 294 11.79 -17.94 -5.38
CA PHE A 294 12.14 -18.57 -6.66
C PHE A 294 11.10 -19.58 -7.13
N LEU A 295 10.66 -20.49 -6.24
CA LEU A 295 9.64 -21.49 -6.54
C LEU A 295 8.32 -20.83 -6.92
N THR A 296 7.94 -19.76 -6.22
CA THR A 296 6.74 -18.97 -6.54
C THR A 296 6.87 -18.30 -7.91
N CYS A 297 8.03 -17.71 -8.21
CA CYS A 297 8.26 -17.02 -9.49
C CYS A 297 8.33 -17.98 -10.69
N THR A 298 8.76 -19.22 -10.46
CA THR A 298 8.92 -20.24 -11.51
C THR A 298 7.75 -21.21 -11.62
N ALA A 299 6.73 -21.12 -10.76
CA ALA A 299 5.61 -22.05 -10.70
C ALA A 299 4.83 -22.18 -12.04
N SER A 300 4.83 -21.13 -12.87
CA SER A 300 4.17 -21.13 -14.19
C SER A 300 5.07 -21.57 -15.34
N VAL A 301 6.36 -21.80 -15.08
CA VAL A 301 7.37 -22.14 -16.09
C VAL A 301 7.47 -23.66 -16.24
N THR A 302 6.80 -24.21 -17.25
CA THR A 302 6.84 -25.66 -17.54
C THR A 302 8.13 -26.07 -18.27
N SER A 303 8.48 -27.35 -18.27
CA SER A 303 9.66 -27.88 -18.97
C SER A 303 9.65 -27.69 -20.51
N GLU A 304 8.50 -27.33 -21.09
CA GLU A 304 8.30 -27.21 -22.55
C GLU A 304 8.41 -25.76 -23.06
N VAL A 305 8.56 -24.76 -22.17
CA VAL A 305 8.69 -23.36 -22.61
C VAL A 305 10.12 -23.06 -23.07
N THR A 306 10.24 -22.18 -24.05
CA THR A 306 11.55 -21.66 -24.50
C THR A 306 12.18 -20.78 -23.42
N GLU A 307 13.50 -20.62 -23.47
CA GLU A 307 14.24 -19.73 -22.54
C GLU A 307 13.71 -18.29 -22.58
N ASP A 308 13.41 -17.74 -23.77
CA ASP A 308 12.83 -16.41 -23.90
C ASP A 308 11.48 -16.30 -23.17
N LYS A 309 10.63 -17.32 -23.31
CA LYS A 309 9.32 -17.33 -22.66
C LYS A 309 9.45 -17.52 -21.15
N ALA A 310 10.38 -18.35 -20.70
CA ALA A 310 10.68 -18.52 -19.27
C ALA A 310 11.14 -17.21 -18.65
N ARG A 311 12.04 -16.48 -19.33
CA ARG A 311 12.51 -15.16 -18.90
C ARG A 311 11.36 -14.16 -18.73
N GLU A 312 10.46 -14.09 -19.70
CA GLU A 312 9.26 -13.23 -19.60
C GLU A 312 8.37 -13.60 -18.41
N LEU A 313 8.07 -14.90 -18.22
CA LEU A 313 7.20 -15.37 -17.14
C LEU A 313 7.81 -15.10 -15.76
N ILE A 314 9.12 -15.33 -15.61
CA ILE A 314 9.84 -15.04 -14.35
C ILE A 314 9.84 -13.54 -14.08
N ALA A 315 10.12 -12.70 -15.08
CA ALA A 315 10.09 -11.25 -14.91
C ALA A 315 8.70 -10.73 -14.53
N GLU A 316 7.62 -11.29 -15.09
CA GLU A 316 6.26 -10.96 -14.68
C GLU A 316 5.92 -11.43 -13.27
N ALA A 317 6.45 -12.57 -12.83
CA ALA A 317 6.21 -13.11 -11.51
C ALA A 317 6.99 -12.34 -10.42
N VAL A 318 8.24 -11.95 -10.70
CA VAL A 318 9.05 -11.10 -9.80
C VAL A 318 8.37 -9.77 -9.52
N LYS A 319 7.71 -9.17 -10.53
CA LYS A 319 6.91 -7.94 -10.33
C LYS A 319 5.73 -8.12 -9.36
N LYS A 320 5.30 -9.36 -9.13
CA LYS A 320 4.17 -9.73 -8.25
C LYS A 320 4.62 -10.24 -6.88
N ILE A 321 5.92 -10.27 -6.59
CA ILE A 321 6.42 -10.55 -5.24
C ILE A 321 5.77 -9.57 -4.26
N ASP A 322 5.36 -10.08 -3.10
CA ASP A 322 4.57 -9.31 -2.15
C ASP A 322 5.32 -8.06 -1.69
N ARG A 323 4.61 -6.94 -1.67
CA ARG A 323 5.15 -5.62 -1.33
C ARG A 323 4.38 -5.08 -0.13
N PRO A 324 5.04 -4.37 0.80
CA PRO A 324 4.32 -3.60 1.80
C PRO A 324 3.30 -2.68 1.12
N LYS A 325 2.02 -2.85 1.44
CA LYS A 325 0.97 -2.03 0.82
C LYS A 325 0.99 -0.63 1.41
N LEU A 326 1.21 0.35 0.55
CA LEU A 326 1.27 1.77 0.87
C LEU A 326 -0.13 2.37 1.15
N TYR A 327 -0.19 3.67 1.48
CA TYR A 327 -1.44 4.33 1.82
C TYR A 327 -2.44 4.31 0.66
N GLU A 328 -1.96 4.45 -0.58
CA GLU A 328 -2.79 4.37 -1.78
C GLU A 328 -3.56 3.03 -1.87
N HIS A 329 -2.88 1.91 -1.62
CA HIS A 329 -3.49 0.58 -1.62
C HIS A 329 -4.52 0.43 -0.49
N TYR A 330 -4.23 1.00 0.68
CA TYR A 330 -5.15 1.04 1.81
C TYR A 330 -6.43 1.80 1.44
N ILE A 331 -6.29 2.98 0.84
CA ILE A 331 -7.43 3.79 0.41
C ILE A 331 -8.25 3.06 -0.64
N ARG A 332 -7.63 2.50 -1.70
CA ARG A 332 -8.37 1.81 -2.77
C ARG A 332 -9.27 0.71 -2.21
N LYS A 333 -8.73 -0.14 -1.32
CA LYS A 333 -9.50 -1.22 -0.68
C LYS A 333 -10.58 -0.67 0.26
N LYS A 334 -10.30 0.39 1.01
CA LYS A 334 -11.27 1.05 1.92
C LYS A 334 -12.43 1.68 1.14
N ILE A 335 -12.16 2.40 0.05
CA ILE A 335 -13.19 2.98 -0.83
C ILE A 335 -14.03 1.89 -1.46
N ALA A 336 -13.42 0.81 -1.98
CA ALA A 336 -14.16 -0.30 -2.58
C ALA A 336 -15.13 -0.96 -1.57
N ILE A 337 -14.71 -1.16 -0.32
CA ILE A 337 -15.59 -1.67 0.74
C ILE A 337 -16.69 -0.66 1.06
N ALA A 338 -16.34 0.62 1.23
CA ALA A 338 -17.30 1.67 1.53
C ALA A 338 -18.39 1.78 0.45
N GLN A 339 -18.04 1.58 -0.82
CA GLN A 339 -19.00 1.49 -1.93
C GLN A 339 -19.84 0.22 -1.85
N ALA A 340 -19.22 -0.94 -1.63
CA ALA A 340 -19.92 -2.23 -1.54
C ALA A 340 -20.98 -2.25 -0.42
N ILE A 341 -20.67 -1.63 0.73
CA ILE A 341 -21.60 -1.53 1.85
C ILE A 341 -22.54 -0.32 1.73
N GLY A 342 -22.49 0.45 0.64
CA GLY A 342 -23.30 1.64 0.40
C GLY A 342 -23.14 2.72 1.47
N LEU A 343 -21.94 2.85 2.02
CA LEU A 343 -21.53 3.93 2.92
C LEU A 343 -21.18 5.19 2.13
N ILE A 344 -20.61 5.04 0.94
CA ILE A 344 -20.37 6.12 -0.04
C ILE A 344 -21.01 5.76 -1.39
N PRO A 345 -21.29 6.76 -2.26
CA PRO A 345 -21.83 6.49 -3.58
C PRO A 345 -20.90 5.58 -4.41
N THR A 346 -21.48 4.61 -5.11
CA THR A 346 -20.78 3.89 -6.18
C THR A 346 -20.53 4.88 -7.30
N ALA A 347 -19.29 5.03 -7.76
CA ALA A 347 -19.03 5.79 -8.98
C ALA A 347 -19.90 5.18 -10.10
N LEU A 348 -20.75 5.99 -10.72
CA LEU A 348 -21.46 5.58 -11.94
C LEU A 348 -20.37 5.23 -12.96
N SER A 349 -20.23 3.95 -13.26
CA SER A 349 -19.31 3.41 -14.27
C SER A 349 -19.61 3.95 -15.66
#